data_AF-A0A0S7XKR5-F1
#
_entry.id   AF-A0A0S7XKR5-F1
#
_cell.length_a   1.000
_cell.length_b   1.000
_cell.length_c   1.000
_cell.angle_alpha   90.00
_cell.angle_beta   90.00
_cell.angle_gamma   90.00
#
_symmetry.space_group_name_H-M   'P 1'
#
loop_
_entity.id
_entity.type
_entity.pdbx_description
1 polymer ?
#
loop_
_entity_poly.entity_id
_entity_poly.type
_entity_poly.pdbx_seq_one_letter_code
_entity_poly.pdbx_strand_id
1 'polypeptide(L)'
;MKLRTQPYSIYMKWLSGRYKGQEALYVEGKNEGKLLVHPGGLLGSITSTFQLDPHDPLAKLNSSEPITNAGMGKTLERTLLHTLEEYESISLTMDEIEDETSERSYYRITKERLDEDKTADAYEEVILYIDKELLLPLRILTYGWEGKLLGEYIYENVKINVGLSDEDFDPQNEAYNFP
;
A
#
# COMPACT_ATOMS: atom_id res chain seq x y z
N MET A 1 3.83 -3.76 8.86
CA MET A 1 4.69 -3.36 7.72
C MET A 1 5.76 -2.40 8.25
N LYS A 2 6.98 -2.48 7.74
CA LYS A 2 8.02 -1.46 7.87
C LYS A 2 8.28 -0.87 6.48
N LEU A 3 8.45 0.45 6.41
CA LEU A 3 8.75 1.15 5.16
C LEU A 3 9.78 2.24 5.43
N ARG A 4 10.81 2.29 4.59
CA ARG A 4 11.83 3.35 4.57
C ARG A 4 11.93 3.91 3.16
N THR A 5 12.05 5.23 3.03
CA THR A 5 12.04 5.92 1.73
C THR A 5 13.39 5.92 1.02
N GLN A 6 14.51 5.78 1.74
CA GLN A 6 15.85 5.78 1.14
C GLN A 6 16.84 4.82 1.83
N PRO A 7 17.41 3.85 1.09
CA PRO A 7 16.85 3.33 -0.17
C PRO A 7 15.41 2.87 0.05
N TYR A 8 14.58 2.89 -0.99
CA TYR A 8 13.19 2.47 -0.85
C TYR A 8 13.13 1.01 -0.42
N SER A 9 12.65 0.76 0.79
CA SER A 9 12.73 -0.54 1.45
C SER A 9 11.40 -0.86 2.12
N ILE A 10 10.88 -2.07 1.91
CA ILE A 10 9.62 -2.54 2.46
C ILE A 10 9.83 -3.92 3.08
N TYR A 11 9.36 -4.07 4.30
CA TYR A 11 9.12 -5.36 4.93
C TYR A 11 7.63 -5.49 5.29
N MET A 12 7.01 -6.59 4.89
CA MET A 12 5.61 -6.88 5.15
C MET A 12 5.46 -8.28 5.72
N LYS A 13 4.58 -8.40 6.72
CA LYS A 13 4.19 -9.67 7.33
C LYS A 13 2.68 -9.76 7.36
N TRP A 14 2.13 -10.84 6.85
CA TRP A 14 0.68 -11.09 6.89
C TRP A 14 0.30 -11.65 8.25
N LEU A 15 -0.48 -10.90 9.02
CA LEU A 15 -0.86 -11.27 10.39
C LEU A 15 -2.09 -12.17 10.49
N SER A 16 -2.92 -12.19 9.44
CA SER A 16 -4.19 -12.91 9.38
C SER A 16 -4.51 -13.38 7.95
N GLY A 17 -5.64 -14.08 7.78
CA GLY A 17 -6.11 -14.58 6.49
C GLY A 17 -5.35 -15.79 5.96
N ARG A 18 -5.57 -16.10 4.67
CA ARG A 18 -5.02 -17.29 3.99
C ARG A 18 -3.48 -17.33 3.97
N TYR A 19 -2.85 -16.16 3.96
CA TYR A 19 -1.39 -16.01 3.87
C TYR A 19 -0.74 -15.68 5.22
N LYS A 20 -1.43 -15.94 6.34
CA LYS A 20 -0.89 -15.69 7.68
C LYS A 20 0.52 -16.31 7.84
N GLY A 21 1.46 -15.48 8.30
CA GLY A 21 2.86 -15.85 8.48
C GLY A 21 3.73 -15.62 7.25
N GLN A 22 3.16 -15.27 6.10
CA GLN A 22 3.93 -14.88 4.93
C GLN A 22 4.72 -13.60 5.24
N GLU A 23 5.95 -13.53 4.73
CA GLU A 23 6.81 -12.37 4.83
C GLU A 23 7.32 -12.00 3.44
N ALA A 24 7.37 -10.70 3.16
CA ALA A 24 7.94 -10.15 1.94
C ALA A 24 8.92 -9.03 2.29
N LEU A 25 10.09 -9.05 1.65
CA LEU A 25 11.14 -8.07 1.83
C LEU A 25 11.61 -7.57 0.46
N TYR A 26 11.57 -6.26 0.28
CA TYR A 26 12.07 -5.57 -0.91
C TYR A 26 13.01 -4.45 -0.48
N VAL A 27 14.17 -4.35 -1.15
CA VAL A 27 15.13 -3.26 -0.96
C VAL A 27 15.61 -2.82 -2.33
N GLU A 28 15.34 -1.56 -2.67
CA GLU A 28 15.75 -0.97 -3.93
C GLU A 28 17.27 -1.05 -4.11
N GLY A 29 17.70 -1.49 -5.31
CA GLY A 29 19.12 -1.69 -5.63
C GLY A 29 19.77 -2.93 -5.01
N LYS A 30 19.01 -3.82 -4.36
CA LYS A 30 19.49 -5.11 -3.81
C LYS A 30 18.78 -6.29 -4.47
N ASN A 31 19.28 -7.51 -4.21
CA ASN A 31 18.68 -8.78 -4.64
C ASN A 31 18.34 -8.83 -6.14
N GLU A 32 19.19 -8.22 -6.99
CA GLU A 32 18.94 -8.10 -8.44
C GLU A 32 17.59 -7.44 -8.78
N GLY A 33 17.08 -6.56 -7.91
CA GLY A 33 15.77 -5.91 -8.05
C GLY A 33 14.57 -6.78 -7.65
N LYS A 34 14.80 -7.99 -7.15
CA LYS A 34 13.75 -8.95 -6.77
C LYS A 34 13.32 -8.75 -5.31
N LEU A 35 12.06 -9.08 -5.03
CA LEU A 35 11.60 -9.23 -3.64
C LEU A 35 11.86 -10.66 -3.16
N LEU A 36 12.18 -10.77 -1.87
CA LEU A 36 12.26 -12.04 -1.15
C LEU A 36 10.90 -12.34 -0.55
N VAL A 37 10.39 -13.55 -0.74
CA VAL A 37 9.11 -14.00 -0.19
C VAL A 37 9.30 -15.29 0.58
N HIS A 38 8.99 -15.26 1.87
CA HIS A 38 8.86 -16.45 2.69
C HIS A 38 7.37 -16.80 2.83
N PRO A 39 6.90 -17.96 2.37
CA PRO A 39 5.48 -18.33 2.47
C PRO A 39 5.02 -18.51 3.92
N GLY A 40 3.75 -18.20 4.18
CA GLY A 40 3.13 -18.51 5.46
C GLY A 40 2.59 -19.94 5.57
N GLY A 41 2.11 -20.29 6.76
CA GLY A 41 1.40 -21.54 7.03
C GLY A 41 2.23 -22.82 6.79
N LEU A 42 1.55 -23.90 6.40
CA LEU A 42 2.18 -25.22 6.20
C LEU A 42 3.24 -25.17 5.08
N LEU A 43 3.04 -24.36 4.04
CA LEU A 43 4.02 -24.21 2.96
C LEU A 43 5.34 -23.64 3.47
N GLY A 44 5.31 -22.60 4.33
CA GLY A 44 6.52 -22.02 4.93
C GLY A 44 7.33 -23.00 5.78
N SER A 45 6.68 -23.99 6.39
CA SER A 45 7.37 -25.01 7.20
C SER A 45 8.16 -26.05 6.39
N ILE A 46 7.91 -26.14 5.07
CA ILE A 46 8.53 -27.13 4.19
C ILE A 46 9.28 -26.52 3.00
N THR A 47 9.26 -25.20 2.84
CA THR A 47 9.81 -24.53 1.67
C THR A 47 10.67 -23.33 2.06
N SER A 48 11.69 -23.07 1.25
CA SER A 48 12.60 -21.94 1.43
C SER A 48 12.01 -20.66 0.84
N THR A 49 12.68 -19.53 1.13
CA THR A 49 12.38 -18.22 0.55
C THR A 49 12.53 -18.22 -0.97
N PHE A 50 11.58 -17.59 -1.65
CA PHE A 50 11.59 -17.36 -3.10
C PHE A 50 12.11 -15.96 -3.42
N GLN A 51 12.73 -15.81 -4.60
CA GLN A 51 12.98 -14.51 -5.20
C GLN A 51 12.00 -14.32 -6.35
N LEU A 52 11.23 -13.24 -6.31
CA LEU A 52 10.26 -12.92 -7.35
C LEU A 52 10.57 -11.54 -7.92
N ASP A 53 10.38 -11.39 -9.24
CA ASP A 53 10.31 -10.05 -9.82
C ASP A 53 9.03 -9.37 -9.29
N PRO A 54 9.11 -8.13 -8.75
CA PRO A 54 7.95 -7.40 -8.25
C PRO A 54 6.81 -7.22 -9.27
N HIS A 55 7.12 -7.24 -10.56
CA HIS A 55 6.16 -7.06 -11.64
C HIS A 55 5.62 -8.38 -12.20
N ASP A 56 6.12 -9.53 -11.74
CA ASP A 56 5.63 -10.84 -12.16
C ASP A 56 4.17 -11.04 -11.74
N PRO A 57 3.31 -11.64 -12.59
CA PRO A 57 1.92 -11.95 -12.24
C PRO A 57 1.75 -12.72 -10.92
N LEU A 58 2.71 -13.58 -10.55
CA LEU A 58 2.70 -14.30 -9.29
C LEU A 58 2.92 -13.37 -8.10
N ALA A 59 3.83 -12.40 -8.21
CA ALA A 59 4.06 -11.40 -7.16
C ALA A 59 2.84 -10.49 -6.97
N LYS A 60 2.05 -10.28 -8.04
CA LYS A 60 0.83 -9.47 -8.05
C LYS A 60 -0.47 -10.26 -7.84
N LEU A 61 -0.43 -11.59 -7.65
CA LEU A 61 -1.63 -12.45 -7.71
C LEU A 61 -2.77 -12.00 -6.76
N ASN A 62 -2.44 -11.32 -5.66
CA ASN A 62 -3.40 -10.82 -4.68
C ASN A 62 -3.27 -9.31 -4.41
N SER A 63 -2.69 -8.55 -5.34
CA SER A 63 -2.53 -7.10 -5.23
C SER A 63 -2.69 -6.47 -6.61
N SER A 64 -3.43 -5.37 -6.69
CA SER A 64 -3.48 -4.56 -7.92
C SER A 64 -2.11 -4.01 -8.30
N GLU A 65 -1.23 -3.84 -7.31
CA GLU A 65 0.06 -3.17 -7.44
C GLU A 65 1.25 -4.03 -7.01
N PRO A 66 2.43 -3.85 -7.64
CA PRO A 66 3.67 -4.46 -7.17
C PRO A 66 4.06 -3.89 -5.81
N ILE A 67 4.87 -4.64 -5.05
CA ILE A 67 5.36 -4.20 -3.73
C ILE A 67 6.14 -2.88 -3.82
N THR A 68 6.76 -2.59 -4.96
CA THR A 68 7.46 -1.33 -5.24
C THR A 68 6.56 -0.09 -5.15
N ASN A 69 5.24 -0.26 -5.22
CA ASN A 69 4.24 0.79 -5.08
C ASN A 69 3.52 0.79 -3.71
N ALA A 70 3.97 -0.02 -2.74
CA ALA A 70 3.29 -0.12 -1.46
C ALA A 70 3.49 1.09 -0.55
N GLY A 71 2.49 1.43 0.25
CA GLY A 71 2.59 2.49 1.25
C GLY A 71 1.93 3.79 0.82
N MET A 72 1.69 4.64 1.81
CA MET A 72 0.82 5.81 1.70
C MET A 72 1.29 6.82 0.64
N GLY A 73 2.59 7.12 0.58
CA GLY A 73 3.14 8.08 -0.39
C GLY A 73 2.97 7.62 -1.84
N LYS A 74 3.34 6.37 -2.14
CA LYS A 74 3.18 5.77 -3.48
C LYS A 74 1.72 5.60 -3.87
N THR A 75 0.86 5.24 -2.91
CA THR A 75 -0.58 5.14 -3.17
C THR A 75 -1.16 6.50 -3.51
N LEU A 76 -0.84 7.54 -2.72
CA LEU A 76 -1.29 8.92 -2.96
C LEU A 76 -0.80 9.45 -4.32
N GLU A 77 0.48 9.25 -4.65
CA GLU A 77 1.07 9.65 -5.93
C GLU A 77 0.27 9.07 -7.10
N ARG A 78 -0.04 7.77 -7.06
CA ARG A 78 -0.75 7.05 -8.12
C ARG A 78 -2.24 7.37 -8.21
N THR A 79 -2.95 7.48 -7.09
CA THR A 79 -4.43 7.63 -7.10
C THR A 79 -4.89 9.08 -7.18
N LEU A 80 -4.08 10.01 -6.65
CA LEU A 80 -4.39 11.43 -6.65
C LEU A 80 -3.58 12.18 -7.72
N LEU A 81 -2.24 12.20 -7.60
CA LEU A 81 -1.41 13.11 -8.39
C LEU A 81 -1.39 12.78 -9.88
N HIS A 82 -1.12 11.53 -10.25
CA HIS A 82 -1.13 11.11 -11.66
C HIS A 82 -2.47 11.38 -12.33
N THR A 83 -3.55 11.35 -11.56
CA THR A 83 -4.89 11.50 -12.09
C THR A 83 -5.33 12.95 -12.27
N LEU A 84 -4.72 13.89 -11.55
CA LEU A 84 -4.95 15.33 -11.79
C LEU A 84 -4.35 15.79 -13.13
N GLU A 85 -3.34 15.07 -13.63
CA GLU A 85 -2.64 15.41 -14.87
C GLU A 85 -3.31 14.77 -16.10
N GLU A 86 -4.03 13.66 -15.92
CA GLU A 86 -4.59 12.86 -17.02
C GLU A 86 -6.06 13.17 -17.35
N TYR A 87 -6.85 13.70 -16.40
CA TYR A 87 -8.30 13.89 -16.61
C TYR A 87 -8.65 15.34 -16.92
N GLU A 88 -9.50 15.52 -17.93
CA GLU A 88 -9.93 16.85 -18.39
C GLU A 88 -10.89 17.53 -17.39
N SER A 89 -11.71 16.75 -16.68
CA SER A 89 -12.70 17.27 -15.74
C SER A 89 -12.74 16.47 -14.44
N ILE A 90 -12.50 17.17 -13.34
CA ILE A 90 -12.51 16.61 -11.98
C ILE A 90 -13.27 17.51 -11.01
N SER A 91 -13.90 16.91 -10.01
CA SER A 91 -14.40 17.57 -8.81
C SER A 91 -13.49 17.23 -7.63
N LEU A 92 -13.21 18.22 -6.79
CA LEU A 92 -12.53 18.04 -5.52
C LEU A 92 -13.35 18.69 -4.42
N THR A 93 -13.71 17.90 -3.42
CA THR A 93 -14.38 18.37 -2.21
C THR A 93 -13.58 17.99 -0.98
N MET A 94 -13.71 18.80 0.06
CA MET A 94 -13.07 18.56 1.35
C MET A 94 -14.07 18.84 2.46
N ASP A 95 -14.14 17.93 3.42
CA ASP A 95 -14.91 18.08 4.64
C ASP A 95 -14.14 17.51 5.84
N GLU A 96 -14.63 17.80 7.04
CA GLU A 96 -14.05 17.32 8.29
C GLU A 96 -14.91 16.19 8.85
N ILE A 97 -14.28 15.07 9.16
CA ILE A 97 -14.92 13.88 9.71
C ILE A 97 -14.35 13.58 11.09
N GLU A 98 -15.22 13.27 12.03
CA GLU A 98 -14.86 12.67 13.32
C GLU A 98 -15.20 11.19 13.29
N ASP A 99 -14.23 10.35 13.64
CA ASP A 99 -14.43 8.92 13.81
C ASP A 99 -14.48 8.61 15.31
N GLU A 100 -15.70 8.48 15.82
CA GLU A 100 -15.98 8.19 17.24
C GLU A 100 -15.36 6.86 17.70
N THR A 101 -15.10 5.91 16.78
CA THR A 101 -14.57 4.60 17.15
C THR A 101 -13.06 4.61 17.36
N SER A 102 -12.35 5.43 16.59
CA SER A 102 -10.89 5.56 16.69
C SER A 102 -10.43 6.78 17.46
N GLU A 103 -11.36 7.63 17.91
CA GLU A 103 -11.10 8.94 18.53
C GLU A 103 -10.20 9.84 17.65
N ARG A 104 -10.28 9.65 16.33
CA ARG A 104 -9.51 10.42 15.34
C ARG A 104 -10.40 11.37 14.57
N SER A 105 -9.80 12.46 14.12
CA SER A 105 -10.44 13.40 13.21
C SER A 105 -9.66 13.44 11.90
N TYR A 106 -10.38 13.56 10.80
CA TYR A 106 -9.82 13.54 9.46
C TYR A 106 -10.24 14.77 8.67
N TYR A 107 -9.37 15.24 7.78
CA TYR A 107 -9.82 15.91 6.55
C TYR A 107 -10.14 14.82 5.54
N ARG A 108 -11.41 14.71 5.15
CA ARG A 108 -11.83 13.84 4.08
C ARG A 108 -11.79 14.61 2.78
N ILE A 109 -10.99 14.15 1.82
CA ILE A 109 -10.91 14.71 0.48
C ILE A 109 -11.52 13.69 -0.47
N THR A 110 -12.55 14.11 -1.21
CA THR A 110 -13.16 13.30 -2.26
C THR A 110 -12.82 13.91 -3.61
N LYS A 111 -12.23 13.08 -4.47
CA LYS A 111 -11.96 13.37 -5.87
C LYS A 111 -12.89 12.55 -6.74
N GLU A 112 -13.64 13.19 -7.61
CA GLU A 112 -14.51 12.53 -8.58
C GLU A 112 -14.08 12.91 -10.00
N ARG A 113 -14.03 11.92 -10.88
CA ARG A 113 -13.88 12.10 -12.32
C ARG A 113 -15.24 12.44 -12.92
N LEU A 114 -15.30 13.47 -13.76
CA LEU A 114 -16.55 13.97 -14.34
C LEU A 114 -16.69 13.69 -15.85
N ASP A 115 -15.77 12.93 -16.43
CA ASP A 115 -15.76 12.63 -17.86
C ASP A 115 -16.99 11.79 -18.28
N GLU A 116 -17.54 12.08 -19.47
CA GLU A 116 -18.67 11.32 -20.02
C GLU A 116 -18.27 9.91 -20.50
N ASP A 117 -16.99 9.69 -20.82
CA ASP A 117 -16.46 8.41 -21.28
C ASP A 117 -16.16 7.47 -20.11
N LYS A 118 -17.09 6.53 -19.90
CA LYS A 118 -17.03 5.51 -18.85
C LYS A 118 -16.32 4.21 -19.25
N THR A 119 -15.65 4.18 -20.40
CA THR A 119 -15.11 2.92 -20.96
C THR A 119 -13.75 2.50 -20.43
N ALA A 120 -13.09 3.33 -19.61
CA ALA A 120 -11.76 3.04 -19.06
C ALA A 120 -11.80 2.36 -17.67
N ASP A 121 -10.82 1.47 -17.39
CA ASP A 121 -10.49 0.88 -16.07
C ASP A 121 -9.97 1.93 -15.04
N ALA A 122 -10.44 3.16 -15.15
CA ALA A 122 -10.04 4.31 -14.37
C ALA A 122 -10.77 4.39 -13.03
N TYR A 123 -10.18 5.11 -12.07
CA TYR A 123 -10.86 5.48 -10.84
C TYR A 123 -11.91 6.57 -11.14
N GLU A 124 -13.18 6.26 -10.89
CA GLU A 124 -14.28 7.24 -10.90
C GLU A 124 -14.17 8.14 -9.67
N GLU A 125 -13.94 7.55 -8.50
CA GLU A 125 -13.86 8.28 -7.23
C GLU A 125 -12.65 7.81 -6.40
N VAL A 126 -11.98 8.77 -5.75
CA VAL A 126 -10.93 8.52 -4.77
C VAL A 126 -11.25 9.31 -3.50
N ILE A 127 -11.36 8.61 -2.38
CA ILE A 127 -11.61 9.23 -1.06
C ILE A 127 -10.38 9.04 -0.18
N LEU A 128 -9.83 10.15 0.31
CA LEU A 128 -8.69 10.19 1.21
C LEU A 128 -9.15 10.67 2.58
N TYR A 129 -8.72 9.98 3.63
CA TYR A 129 -8.89 10.42 5.01
C TYR A 129 -7.51 10.78 5.56
N ILE A 130 -7.23 12.08 5.60
CA ILE A 130 -5.99 12.64 6.12
C ILE A 130 -6.18 12.90 7.61
N ASP A 131 -5.45 12.19 8.45
CA ASP A 131 -5.50 12.35 9.90
C ASP A 131 -5.06 13.78 10.29
N LYS A 132 -5.85 14.48 11.12
CA LYS A 132 -5.61 15.89 11.45
C LYS A 132 -4.38 16.10 12.34
N GLU A 133 -3.92 15.09 13.07
CA GLU A 133 -2.76 15.19 13.94
C GLU A 133 -1.47 14.83 13.18
N LEU A 134 -1.47 13.67 12.52
CA LEU A 134 -0.31 13.16 11.78
C LEU A 134 -0.14 13.83 10.42
N LEU A 135 -1.21 14.39 9.86
CA LEU A 135 -1.27 14.94 8.50
C LEU A 135 -0.88 13.91 7.43
N LEU A 136 -1.25 12.65 7.66
CA LEU A 136 -1.00 11.51 6.77
C LEU A 136 -2.31 10.86 6.32
N PRO A 137 -2.40 10.35 5.08
CA PRO A 137 -3.56 9.60 4.64
C PRO A 137 -3.55 8.23 5.31
N LEU A 138 -4.45 8.03 6.29
CA LEU A 138 -4.59 6.77 7.00
C LEU A 138 -5.65 5.86 6.37
N ARG A 139 -6.54 6.41 5.55
CA ARG A 139 -7.46 5.61 4.73
C ARG A 139 -7.56 6.16 3.32
N ILE A 140 -7.51 5.26 2.35
CA ILE A 140 -7.65 5.55 0.92
C ILE A 140 -8.65 4.56 0.36
N LEU A 141 -9.72 5.07 -0.25
CA LEU A 141 -10.71 4.29 -0.99
C LEU A 141 -10.63 4.68 -2.46
N THR A 142 -10.67 3.70 -3.34
CA THR A 142 -10.80 3.93 -4.78
C THR A 142 -12.00 3.17 -5.31
N TYR A 143 -12.86 3.88 -6.04
CA TYR A 143 -14.02 3.32 -6.69
C TYR A 143 -13.90 3.48 -8.21
N GLY A 144 -14.37 2.48 -8.93
CA GLY A 144 -14.68 2.58 -10.35
C GLY A 144 -16.16 2.90 -10.55
N TRP A 145 -16.57 2.88 -11.81
CA TRP A 145 -17.95 3.13 -12.22
C TRP A 145 -18.99 2.34 -11.40
N GLU A 146 -20.14 2.96 -11.20
CA GLU A 146 -21.29 2.37 -10.48
C GLU A 146 -20.99 2.07 -9.00
N GLY A 147 -20.00 2.76 -8.41
CA GLY A 147 -19.64 2.59 -7.00
C GLY A 147 -18.90 1.28 -6.69
N LYS A 148 -18.31 0.63 -7.70
CA LYS A 148 -17.52 -0.59 -7.50
C LYS A 148 -16.24 -0.27 -6.74
N LEU A 149 -16.09 -0.78 -5.52
CA LEU A 149 -14.84 -0.66 -4.77
C LEU A 149 -13.71 -1.40 -5.51
N LEU A 150 -12.67 -0.66 -5.90
CA LEU A 150 -11.49 -1.19 -6.58
C LEU A 150 -10.31 -1.38 -5.61
N GLY A 151 -10.24 -0.56 -4.56
CA GLY A 151 -9.18 -0.65 -3.56
C GLY A 151 -9.54 0.03 -2.25
N GLU A 152 -9.11 -0.58 -1.15
CA GLU A 152 -9.16 0.00 0.19
C GLU A 152 -7.80 -0.21 0.86
N TYR A 153 -7.22 0.89 1.34
CA TYR A 153 -6.00 0.88 2.12
C TYR A 153 -6.28 1.56 3.44
N ILE A 154 -6.04 0.85 4.55
CA ILE A 154 -6.20 1.36 5.92
C ILE A 154 -4.88 1.16 6.65
N TYR A 155 -4.36 2.23 7.26
CA TYR A 155 -3.13 2.25 8.04
C TYR A 155 -3.45 2.47 9.51
N GLU A 156 -3.28 1.41 10.31
CA GLU A 156 -3.50 1.46 11.75
C GLU A 156 -2.18 1.47 12.51
N ASN A 157 -2.19 2.06 13.72
CA ASN A 157 -1.02 2.10 14.62
C ASN A 157 0.26 2.65 13.96
N VAL A 158 0.10 3.68 13.11
CA VAL A 158 1.20 4.30 12.38
C VAL A 158 2.18 4.96 13.34
N LYS A 159 3.46 4.67 13.14
CA LYS A 159 4.57 5.34 13.82
C LYS A 159 5.53 5.87 12.76
N ILE A 160 5.90 7.14 12.89
CA ILE A 160 6.84 7.82 11.99
C ILE A 160 8.18 8.03 12.67
N ASN A 161 9.23 8.20 11.87
CA ASN A 161 10.57 8.55 12.34
C ASN A 161 11.13 7.62 13.44
N VAL A 162 10.81 6.32 13.36
CA VAL A 162 11.19 5.31 14.38
C VAL A 162 12.65 4.84 14.28
N GLY A 163 13.46 5.43 13.40
CA GLY A 163 14.87 5.09 13.26
C GLY A 163 15.15 3.76 12.55
N LEU A 164 14.35 3.39 11.55
CA LEU A 164 14.58 2.16 10.77
C LEU A 164 15.97 2.18 10.11
N SER A 165 16.72 1.10 10.30
CA SER A 165 18.08 0.93 9.81
C SER A 165 18.17 -0.16 8.73
N ASP A 166 19.38 -0.45 8.24
CA ASP A 166 19.58 -1.54 7.27
C ASP A 166 19.25 -2.92 7.87
N GLU A 167 19.45 -3.09 9.18
CA GLU A 167 19.12 -4.33 9.90
C GLU A 167 17.61 -4.65 9.81
N ASP A 168 16.75 -3.62 9.79
CA ASP A 168 15.31 -3.80 9.64
C ASP A 168 14.89 -4.36 8.27
N PHE A 169 15.79 -4.32 7.29
CA PHE A 169 15.58 -4.78 5.92
C PHE A 169 16.63 -5.81 5.48
N ASP A 170 17.32 -6.43 6.44
CA ASP A 170 18.25 -7.53 6.21
C ASP A 170 17.48 -8.86 6.25
N PRO A 171 17.58 -9.73 5.22
CA PRO A 171 17.03 -11.08 5.30
C PRO A 171 17.60 -11.90 6.47
N GLN A 172 18.81 -11.60 6.96
CA GLN A 172 19.42 -12.30 8.10
C GLN A 172 18.92 -11.80 9.47
N ASN A 173 17.96 -10.87 9.50
CA ASN A 173 17.37 -10.40 10.76
C ASN A 173 16.65 -11.56 11.47
N GLU A 174 17.11 -11.89 12.68
CA GLU A 174 16.60 -13.03 13.48
C GLU A 174 15.11 -12.93 13.83
N ALA A 175 14.51 -11.74 13.71
CA ALA A 175 13.07 -11.56 13.90
C ALA A 175 12.22 -12.02 12.69
N TYR A 176 12.85 -12.33 11.56
CA TYR A 176 12.21 -12.74 10.30
C TYR A 176 12.49 -14.22 9.98
N ASN A 177 11.73 -14.79 9.05
CA ASN A 177 11.83 -16.19 8.63
C ASN A 177 12.51 -16.34 7.26
N PHE A 178 13.29 -15.34 6.84
CA PHE A 178 14.16 -15.48 5.67
C PHE A 178 15.40 -16.33 6.04
N PRO A 179 16.10 -16.93 5.05
CA PRO A 179 17.21 -17.83 5.29
C PRO A 179 18.51 -17.09 5.62
#